data_AF-Q5DHX2-F1
#
_entry.id   AF-Q5DHX2-F1
#
_cell.length_a   1.000
_cell.length_b   1.000
_cell.length_c   1.000
_cell.angle_alpha   90.00
_cell.angle_beta   90.00
_cell.angle_gamma   90.00
#
_symmetry.space_group_name_H-M   'P 1'
#
loop_
_entity.id
_entity.type
_entity.pdbx_description
1 polymer ?
#
loop_
_entity_poly.entity_id
_entity_poly.type
_entity_poly.pdbx_seq_one_letter_code
_entity_poly.pdbx_strand_id
1 'polypeptide(L)'
;MDELEVLMDKHKPNLTSARKNLIQVLNELRIAYPKERRNIYDYDKCYTLMQEKDNSKKLYEIMKSFEEEIRGDYAVFPEKVFEEIMYYTKDLERESGWKQSKVENMTCIRPKNINANDVVGLENTITKFEFEKFNHGTLLLKRRYLFEVNKSYQNSVKKPSVEKQ
;
A
#
# COMPACT_ATOMS: atom_id res chain seq x y z
N MET A 1 18.25 0.37 -8.26
CA MET A 1 17.21 1.42 -8.29
C MET A 1 16.37 1.29 -9.55
N ASP A 2 17.04 1.05 -10.68
CA ASP A 2 16.47 0.86 -12.02
C ASP A 2 15.41 -0.26 -12.10
N GLU A 3 15.63 -1.40 -11.43
CA GLU A 3 14.66 -2.51 -11.43
C GLU A 3 13.33 -2.15 -10.74
N LEU A 4 13.37 -1.42 -9.62
CA LEU A 4 12.15 -0.94 -8.96
C LEU A 4 11.42 0.09 -9.82
N GLU A 5 12.15 0.94 -10.53
CA GLU A 5 11.57 1.95 -11.43
C GLU A 5 10.84 1.27 -12.60
N VAL A 6 11.48 0.27 -13.22
CA VAL A 6 10.84 -0.55 -14.27
C VAL A 6 9.58 -1.26 -13.75
N LEU A 7 9.63 -1.83 -12.54
CA LEU A 7 8.46 -2.48 -11.93
C LEU A 7 7.33 -1.47 -11.65
N MET A 8 7.65 -0.29 -11.14
CA MET A 8 6.64 0.76 -10.91
C MET A 8 6.00 1.23 -12.20
N ASP A 9 6.79 1.44 -13.25
CA ASP A 9 6.28 1.85 -14.57
C ASP A 9 5.40 0.77 -15.19
N LYS A 10 5.70 -0.51 -14.97
CA LYS A 10 4.84 -1.63 -15.38
C LYS A 10 3.52 -1.67 -14.62
N HIS A 11 3.49 -1.31 -13.34
CA HIS A 11 2.27 -1.33 -12.52
C HIS A 11 1.36 -0.11 -12.70
N LYS A 12 1.91 1.06 -13.05
CA LYS A 12 1.15 2.31 -13.17
C LYS A 12 -0.04 2.23 -14.16
N PRO A 13 0.09 1.61 -15.35
CA PRO A 13 -1.04 1.38 -16.24
C PRO A 13 -2.12 0.47 -15.61
N ASN A 14 -1.72 -0.58 -14.88
CA ASN A 14 -2.65 -1.51 -14.24
C ASN A 14 -3.47 -0.81 -13.16
N LEU A 15 -2.83 0.00 -12.30
CA LEU A 15 -3.51 0.81 -11.30
C LEU A 15 -4.49 1.80 -11.93
N THR A 16 -4.08 2.47 -13.01
CA THR A 16 -4.93 3.41 -13.75
C THR A 16 -6.14 2.71 -14.34
N SER A 17 -5.93 1.53 -14.96
CA SER A 17 -7.00 0.74 -15.55
C SER A 17 -7.98 0.21 -14.49
N ALA A 18 -7.47 -0.34 -13.38
CA ALA A 18 -8.29 -0.82 -12.27
C ALA A 18 -9.15 0.29 -11.66
N ARG A 19 -8.58 1.50 -11.48
CA ARG A 19 -9.33 2.67 -11.00
C ARG A 19 -10.46 3.06 -11.95
N LYS A 20 -10.18 3.11 -13.26
CA LYS A 20 -11.19 3.43 -14.28
C LYS A 20 -12.32 2.39 -14.27
N ASN A 21 -11.98 1.11 -14.19
CA ASN A 21 -12.95 0.03 -14.12
C ASN A 21 -13.84 0.16 -12.89
N LEU A 22 -13.28 0.43 -11.70
CA LEU A 22 -14.07 0.63 -10.48
C LEU A 22 -15.07 1.79 -10.61
N ILE A 23 -14.60 2.92 -11.14
CA ILE A 23 -15.46 4.08 -11.38
C ILE A 23 -16.59 3.74 -12.36
N GLN A 24 -16.27 3.01 -13.44
CA GLN A 24 -17.25 2.58 -14.43
C GLN A 24 -18.32 1.67 -13.81
N VAL A 25 -17.92 0.61 -13.13
CA VAL A 25 -18.84 -0.33 -12.47
C VAL A 25 -19.72 0.39 -11.46
N LEU A 26 -19.15 1.25 -10.61
CA LEU A 26 -19.94 2.04 -9.64
C LEU A 26 -20.99 2.93 -10.34
N ASN A 27 -20.63 3.54 -11.48
CA ASN A 27 -21.57 4.36 -12.24
C ASN A 27 -22.68 3.52 -12.88
N GLU A 28 -22.34 2.37 -13.47
CA GLU A 28 -23.32 1.43 -14.04
C GLU A 28 -24.32 0.96 -12.98
N LEU A 29 -23.85 0.57 -11.79
CA LEU A 29 -24.71 0.17 -10.67
C LEU A 29 -25.62 1.30 -10.18
N ARG A 30 -25.12 2.55 -10.14
CA ARG A 30 -25.92 3.72 -9.75
C ARG A 30 -27.03 4.06 -10.74
N ILE A 31 -26.86 3.68 -12.01
CA ILE A 31 -27.86 3.86 -13.08
C ILE A 31 -28.86 2.71 -13.05
N ALA A 32 -28.38 1.47 -12.93
CA ALA A 32 -29.23 0.28 -12.90
C ALA A 32 -30.09 0.19 -11.63
N TYR A 33 -29.55 0.62 -10.48
CA TYR A 33 -30.20 0.52 -9.17
C TYR A 33 -30.29 1.88 -8.46
N PRO A 34 -31.05 2.86 -8.99
CA PRO A 34 -31.06 4.22 -8.47
C PRO A 34 -31.61 4.30 -7.03
N LYS A 35 -32.50 3.38 -6.63
CA LYS A 35 -33.04 3.30 -5.25
C LYS A 35 -32.04 2.71 -4.25
N GLU A 36 -31.01 2.01 -4.72
CA GLU A 36 -30.00 1.34 -3.88
C GLU A 36 -28.68 2.12 -3.79
N ARG A 37 -28.60 3.33 -4.36
CA ARG A 37 -27.36 4.12 -4.43
C ARG A 37 -26.62 4.25 -3.10
N ARG A 38 -27.36 4.49 -2.01
CA ARG A 38 -26.78 4.61 -0.67
C ARG A 38 -26.21 3.28 -0.19
N ASN A 39 -26.96 2.19 -0.35
CA ASN A 39 -26.53 0.86 0.06
C ASN A 39 -25.29 0.41 -0.73
N ILE A 40 -25.22 0.71 -2.03
CA ILE A 40 -24.05 0.45 -2.87
C ILE A 40 -22.83 1.25 -2.36
N TYR A 41 -23.00 2.54 -2.07
CA TYR A 41 -21.92 3.37 -1.56
C TYR A 41 -21.42 2.92 -0.18
N ASP A 42 -22.33 2.64 0.74
CA ASP A 42 -21.99 2.17 2.08
C ASP A 42 -21.26 0.82 2.01
N TYR A 43 -21.67 -0.06 1.09
CA TYR A 43 -21.03 -1.34 0.85
C TYR A 43 -19.62 -1.20 0.22
N ASP A 44 -19.47 -0.39 -0.83
CA ASP A 44 -18.19 -0.08 -1.47
C ASP A 44 -17.17 0.46 -0.45
N LYS A 45 -17.60 1.44 0.36
CA LYS A 45 -16.78 2.01 1.43
C LYS A 45 -16.37 0.97 2.46
N CYS A 46 -17.31 0.15 2.93
CA CYS A 46 -17.02 -0.88 3.91
C CYS A 46 -16.05 -1.93 3.36
N TYR A 47 -16.32 -2.44 2.16
CA TYR A 47 -15.51 -3.49 1.55
C TYR A 47 -14.09 -2.99 1.26
N THR A 48 -13.95 -1.74 0.81
CA THR A 48 -12.65 -1.07 0.65
C THR A 48 -11.87 -1.02 1.99
N LEU A 49 -12.52 -0.63 3.09
CA LEU A 49 -11.86 -0.59 4.40
C LEU A 49 -11.38 -1.98 4.87
N MET A 50 -12.14 -3.03 4.56
CA MET A 50 -11.73 -4.41 4.82
C MET A 50 -10.49 -4.80 4.02
N GLN A 51 -10.43 -4.45 2.72
CA GLN A 51 -9.23 -4.67 1.91
C GLN A 51 -8.02 -3.89 2.45
N GLU A 52 -8.22 -2.63 2.84
CA GLU A 52 -7.15 -1.78 3.38
C GLU A 52 -6.58 -2.31 4.70
N LYS A 53 -7.42 -2.92 5.55
CA LYS A 53 -6.99 -3.59 6.78
C LYS A 53 -5.97 -4.69 6.46
N ASP A 54 -6.35 -5.62 5.60
CA ASP A 54 -5.50 -6.76 5.24
C ASP A 54 -4.22 -6.30 4.53
N ASN A 55 -4.34 -5.30 3.65
CA ASN A 55 -3.21 -4.70 2.96
C ASN A 55 -2.25 -3.99 3.94
N SER A 56 -2.74 -3.30 4.97
CA SER A 56 -1.87 -2.64 5.95
C SER A 56 -1.04 -3.61 6.77
N LYS A 57 -1.63 -4.75 7.16
CA LYS A 57 -0.90 -5.84 7.83
C LYS A 57 0.19 -6.42 6.93
N LYS A 58 -0.17 -6.77 5.68
CA LYS A 58 0.78 -7.28 4.68
C LYS A 58 1.89 -6.27 4.39
N LEU A 59 1.59 -4.98 4.34
CA LEU A 59 2.58 -3.93 4.09
C LEU A 59 3.64 -3.91 5.19
N TYR A 60 3.22 -3.91 6.45
CA TYR A 60 4.14 -3.97 7.59
C TYR A 60 5.06 -5.20 7.50
N GLU A 61 4.49 -6.39 7.26
CA GLU A 61 5.26 -7.64 7.14
C GLU A 61 6.28 -7.57 6.00
N ILE A 62 5.87 -7.10 4.81
CA ILE A 62 6.77 -6.95 3.65
C ILE A 62 7.90 -5.95 3.94
N MET A 63 7.58 -4.80 4.53
CA MET A 63 8.57 -3.76 4.78
C MET A 63 9.54 -4.17 5.89
N LYS A 64 9.08 -4.91 6.90
CA LYS A 64 9.94 -5.48 7.92
C LYS A 64 10.93 -6.49 7.34
N SER A 65 10.47 -7.42 6.50
CA SER A 65 11.37 -8.35 5.82
C SER A 65 12.34 -7.63 4.88
N PHE A 66 11.90 -6.56 4.22
CA PHE A 66 12.77 -5.75 3.37
C PHE A 66 13.82 -4.95 4.16
N GLU A 67 13.47 -4.45 5.35
CA GLU A 67 14.43 -3.86 6.28
C GLU A 67 15.50 -4.89 6.67
N GLU A 68 15.10 -6.11 7.03
CA GLU A 68 16.02 -7.21 7.38
C GLU A 68 16.97 -7.57 6.22
N GLU A 69 16.44 -7.64 4.99
CA GLU A 69 17.22 -7.85 3.76
C GLU A 69 18.29 -6.76 3.58
N ILE A 70 17.88 -5.49 3.67
CA ILE A 70 18.82 -4.35 3.56
C ILE A 70 19.88 -4.40 4.67
N ARG A 71 19.50 -4.74 5.91
CA ARG A 71 20.47 -4.85 7.01
C ARG A 71 21.51 -5.94 6.75
N GLY A 72 21.10 -7.05 6.11
CA GLY A 72 22.01 -8.11 5.67
C GLY A 72 23.02 -7.60 4.64
N ASP A 73 22.56 -6.90 3.61
CA ASP A 73 23.40 -6.36 2.54
C ASP A 73 24.41 -5.31 3.03
N TYR A 74 24.08 -4.61 4.12
CA TYR A 74 24.87 -3.51 4.70
C TYR A 74 25.40 -3.85 6.11
N ALA A 75 25.59 -5.13 6.45
CA ALA A 75 25.89 -5.58 7.82
C ALA A 75 27.17 -4.99 8.46
N VAL A 76 28.11 -4.47 7.66
CA VAL A 76 29.35 -3.85 8.14
C VAL A 76 29.20 -2.39 8.57
N PHE A 77 28.02 -1.79 8.36
CA PHE A 77 27.75 -0.39 8.66
C PHE A 77 27.12 -0.18 10.04
N PRO A 78 27.35 0.98 10.68
CA PRO A 78 26.76 1.27 11.97
C PRO A 78 25.23 1.38 11.89
N GLU A 79 24.55 1.04 12.99
CA GLU A 79 23.08 1.08 13.13
C GLU A 79 22.47 2.41 12.68
N LYS A 80 23.21 3.51 12.86
CA LYS A 80 22.83 4.86 12.45
C LYS A 80 22.45 4.98 10.98
N VAL A 81 22.98 4.11 10.10
CA VAL A 81 22.61 4.08 8.69
C VAL A 81 21.15 3.65 8.47
N PHE A 82 20.59 2.88 9.41
CA PHE A 82 19.25 2.30 9.32
C PHE A 82 18.20 3.00 10.20
N GLU A 83 18.59 3.96 11.04
CA GLU A 83 17.68 4.64 11.99
C GLU A 83 16.38 5.13 11.35
N GLU A 84 16.48 5.76 10.18
CA GLU A 84 15.33 6.32 9.45
C GLU A 84 14.37 5.23 8.96
N ILE A 85 14.89 4.12 8.42
CA ILE A 85 14.04 3.02 7.95
C ILE A 85 13.40 2.26 9.11
N MET A 86 14.11 2.08 10.23
CA MET A 86 13.55 1.49 11.44
C MET A 86 12.39 2.32 12.00
N TYR A 87 12.53 3.65 11.98
CA TYR A 87 11.46 4.55 12.37
C TYR A 87 10.23 4.34 11.48
N TYR A 88 10.41 4.28 10.17
CA TYR A 88 9.31 4.01 9.25
C TYR A 88 8.65 2.65 9.48
N THR A 89 9.41 1.58 9.73
CA THR A 89 8.84 0.25 9.98
C THR A 89 7.98 0.24 11.24
N LYS A 90 8.43 0.90 12.31
CA LYS A 90 7.65 1.06 13.56
C LYS A 90 6.38 1.87 13.35
N ASP A 91 6.44 2.92 12.55
CA ASP A 91 5.26 3.71 12.21
C ASP A 91 4.24 2.88 11.40
N LEU A 92 4.69 2.03 10.48
CA LEU A 92 3.81 1.09 9.76
C LEU A 92 3.16 0.07 10.70
N GLU A 93 3.90 -0.44 11.68
CA GLU A 93 3.35 -1.35 12.70
C GLU A 93 2.21 -0.69 13.48
N ARG A 94 2.43 0.55 13.93
CA ARG A 94 1.41 1.35 14.63
C ARG A 94 0.18 1.59 13.75
N GLU A 95 0.39 2.01 12.50
CA GLU A 95 -0.70 2.26 11.54
C GLU A 95 -1.50 0.99 11.23
N SER A 96 -0.81 -0.14 11.06
CA SER A 96 -1.43 -1.46 10.86
C SER A 96 -2.31 -1.83 12.06
N GLY A 97 -1.79 -1.71 13.28
CA GLY A 97 -2.56 -1.96 14.50
C GLY A 97 -3.80 -1.08 14.62
N TRP A 98 -3.68 0.21 14.30
CA TRP A 98 -4.80 1.16 14.32
C TRP A 98 -5.84 0.86 13.24
N LYS A 99 -5.43 0.48 12.02
CA LYS A 99 -6.37 0.07 10.97
C LYS A 99 -7.09 -1.22 11.34
N GLN A 100 -6.39 -2.17 11.96
CA GLN A 100 -6.98 -3.43 12.43
C GLN A 100 -8.07 -3.19 13.48
N SER A 101 -7.81 -2.35 14.49
CA SER A 101 -8.79 -2.07 15.55
C SER A 101 -10.05 -1.37 15.04
N LYS A 102 -9.92 -0.51 14.01
CA LYS A 102 -11.07 0.19 13.41
C LYS A 102 -12.08 -0.71 12.72
N VAL A 103 -11.66 -1.88 12.25
CA VAL A 103 -12.51 -2.79 11.48
C VAL A 103 -12.66 -4.17 12.12
N GLU A 104 -12.17 -4.34 13.35
CA GLU A 104 -12.17 -5.62 14.08
C GLU A 104 -13.57 -6.24 14.15
N ASN A 105 -14.60 -5.41 14.33
CA ASN A 105 -16.01 -5.83 14.41
C ASN A 105 -16.86 -5.32 13.25
N MET A 106 -16.24 -4.91 12.14
CA MET A 106 -16.97 -4.41 10.98
C MET A 106 -17.52 -5.58 10.16
N THR A 107 -18.81 -5.53 9.83
CA THR A 107 -19.44 -6.46 8.89
C THR A 107 -20.03 -5.66 7.73
N CYS A 108 -19.60 -5.95 6.50
CA CYS A 108 -20.12 -5.30 5.31
C CYS A 108 -21.44 -5.95 4.88
N ILE A 109 -22.53 -5.19 5.00
CA ILE A 109 -23.87 -5.66 4.63
C ILE A 109 -24.03 -5.54 3.12
N ARG A 110 -24.12 -6.68 2.42
CA ARG A 110 -24.39 -6.72 0.98
C ARG A 110 -25.73 -6.06 0.66
N PRO A 111 -25.84 -5.25 -0.41
CA PRO A 111 -27.11 -4.66 -0.83
C PRO A 111 -28.06 -5.77 -1.28
N LYS A 112 -29.30 -5.77 -0.78
CA LYS A 112 -30.25 -6.88 -0.97
C LYS A 112 -31.08 -6.80 -2.24
N ASN A 113 -31.30 -5.61 -2.79
CA ASN A 113 -32.16 -5.39 -3.96
C ASN A 113 -31.37 -5.16 -5.25
N ILE A 114 -30.15 -5.73 -5.33
CA ILE A 114 -29.33 -5.72 -6.54
C ILE A 114 -29.00 -7.16 -6.94
N ASN A 115 -28.71 -7.38 -8.23
CA ASN A 115 -28.33 -8.71 -8.72
C ASN A 115 -27.05 -9.20 -8.00
N ALA A 116 -27.03 -10.48 -7.59
CA ALA A 116 -25.87 -11.06 -6.92
C ALA A 116 -24.58 -10.99 -7.76
N ASN A 117 -24.69 -11.16 -9.09
CA ASN A 117 -23.54 -11.06 -9.99
C ASN A 117 -22.98 -9.63 -10.04
N ASP A 118 -23.84 -8.63 -9.89
CA ASP A 118 -23.43 -7.22 -9.85
C ASP A 118 -22.69 -6.90 -8.54
N VAL A 119 -23.12 -7.48 -7.41
CA VAL A 119 -22.39 -7.40 -6.13
C VAL A 119 -20.99 -8.01 -6.30
N VAL A 120 -20.91 -9.22 -6.86
CA VAL A 120 -19.64 -9.92 -7.06
C VAL A 120 -18.73 -9.16 -8.04
N GLY A 121 -19.30 -8.57 -9.09
CA GLY A 121 -18.59 -7.71 -10.03
C GLY A 121 -17.97 -6.48 -9.34
N LEU A 122 -18.73 -5.84 -8.43
CA LEU A 122 -18.22 -4.75 -7.60
C LEU A 122 -17.08 -5.20 -6.68
N GLU A 123 -17.28 -6.29 -5.92
CA GLU A 123 -16.27 -6.85 -5.01
C GLU A 123 -14.95 -7.12 -5.76
N ASN A 124 -15.01 -7.83 -6.89
CA ASN A 124 -13.84 -8.14 -7.71
C ASN A 124 -13.11 -6.88 -8.18
N THR A 125 -13.87 -5.84 -8.55
CA THR A 125 -13.30 -4.60 -9.05
C THR A 125 -12.64 -3.79 -7.93
N ILE A 126 -13.24 -3.76 -6.74
CA ILE A 126 -12.62 -3.15 -5.54
C ILE A 126 -11.34 -3.90 -5.18
N THR A 127 -11.39 -5.24 -5.07
CA THR A 127 -10.21 -6.07 -4.74
C THR A 127 -9.09 -5.84 -5.74
N LYS A 128 -9.39 -5.78 -7.05
CA LYS A 128 -8.37 -5.52 -8.08
C LYS A 128 -7.76 -4.14 -7.93
N PHE A 129 -8.56 -3.11 -7.69
CA PHE A 129 -8.05 -1.75 -7.49
C PHE A 129 -7.18 -1.64 -6.24
N GLU A 130 -7.66 -2.15 -5.10
CA GLU A 130 -6.90 -2.11 -3.84
C GLU A 130 -5.61 -2.95 -3.91
N PHE A 131 -5.61 -4.07 -4.64
CA PHE A 131 -4.40 -4.85 -4.92
C PHE A 131 -3.36 -4.05 -5.72
N GLU A 132 -3.75 -3.42 -6.83
CA GLU A 132 -2.79 -2.62 -7.63
C GLU A 132 -2.30 -1.39 -6.85
N LYS A 133 -3.17 -0.77 -6.05
CA LYS A 133 -2.81 0.36 -5.17
C LYS A 133 -1.81 -0.08 -4.12
N PHE A 134 -2.02 -1.23 -3.49
CA PHE A 134 -1.09 -1.83 -2.53
C PHE A 134 0.27 -2.13 -3.16
N ASN A 135 0.31 -2.79 -4.32
CA ASN A 135 1.57 -3.11 -5.00
C ASN A 135 2.36 -1.85 -5.36
N HIS A 136 1.68 -0.87 -5.96
CA HIS A 136 2.32 0.38 -6.35
C HIS A 136 2.87 1.14 -5.12
N GLY A 137 2.07 1.23 -4.04
CA GLY A 137 2.51 1.85 -2.79
C GLY A 137 3.70 1.13 -2.15
N THR A 138 3.70 -0.20 -2.16
CA THR A 138 4.81 -1.01 -1.65
C THR A 138 6.10 -0.74 -2.40
N LEU A 139 6.07 -0.70 -3.73
CA LEU A 139 7.25 -0.40 -4.55
C LEU A 139 7.81 0.99 -4.28
N LEU A 140 6.93 2.01 -4.15
CA LEU A 140 7.35 3.38 -3.80
C LEU A 140 8.05 3.41 -2.44
N LEU A 141 7.53 2.68 -1.46
CA LEU A 141 8.09 2.65 -0.12
C LEU A 141 9.44 1.93 -0.08
N LYS A 142 9.58 0.81 -0.80
CA LYS A 142 10.87 0.13 -1.00
C LYS A 142 11.91 1.07 -1.64
N ARG A 143 11.52 1.82 -2.68
CA ARG A 143 12.39 2.82 -3.31
C ARG A 143 12.85 3.87 -2.30
N ARG A 144 11.94 4.37 -1.45
CA ARG A 144 12.25 5.35 -0.41
C ARG A 144 13.24 4.78 0.62
N TYR A 145 13.04 3.55 1.09
CA TYR A 145 13.95 2.90 2.04
C TYR A 145 15.37 2.81 1.49
N LEU A 146 15.51 2.32 0.26
CA LEU A 146 16.83 2.24 -0.40
C LEU A 146 17.47 3.61 -0.59
N PHE A 147 16.68 4.63 -0.91
CA PHE A 147 17.17 6.00 -1.04
C PHE A 147 17.73 6.53 0.28
N GLU A 148 16.99 6.38 1.39
CA GLU A 148 17.44 6.86 2.71
C GLU A 148 18.68 6.10 3.20
N VAL A 149 18.72 4.77 3.04
CA VAL A 149 19.90 3.98 3.42
C VAL A 149 21.11 4.38 2.58
N ASN A 150 20.97 4.51 1.26
CA ASN A 150 22.09 4.92 0.41
C ASN A 150 22.57 6.34 0.78
N LYS A 151 21.66 7.27 1.04
CA LYS A 151 22.00 8.64 1.48
C LYS A 151 22.78 8.62 2.80
N SER A 152 22.30 7.88 3.80
CA SER A 152 22.98 7.74 5.10
C SER A 152 24.34 7.06 4.94
N TYR A 153 24.43 6.03 4.10
CA TYR A 153 25.67 5.37 3.74
C TYR A 153 26.69 6.36 3.14
N GLN A 154 26.32 7.10 2.09
CA GLN A 154 27.22 8.07 1.45
C GLN A 154 27.70 9.15 2.43
N ASN A 155 26.85 9.58 3.36
CA ASN A 155 27.23 10.52 4.40
C ASN A 155 28.20 9.92 5.43
N SER A 156 28.07 8.62 5.73
CA SER A 156 28.97 7.93 6.66
C SER A 156 30.37 7.68 6.08
N VAL A 157 30.49 7.51 4.76
CA VAL A 157 31.76 7.25 4.06
C VAL A 157 32.52 8.55 3.73
N LYS A 158 31.82 9.67 3.58
CA LYS A 158 32.46 10.99 3.44
C LYS A 158 33.17 11.35 4.76
N LYS A 159 34.47 11.05 4.85
CA LYS A 159 35.34 11.64 5.88
C LYS A 159 35.23 13.17 5.80
N PRO A 160 35.26 13.90 6.94
CA PRO A 160 35.55 15.33 6.88
C PRO A 160 36.87 15.48 6.15
N SER A 161 36.87 16.25 5.06
CA SER A 161 38.11 16.74 4.47
C SER A 161 38.88 17.40 5.60
N VAL A 162 40.03 16.81 5.95
CA VAL A 162 41.01 17.45 6.82
C VAL A 162 41.27 18.82 6.23
N GLU A 163 40.75 19.88 6.86
CA GLU A 163 41.25 21.22 6.64
C GLU A 163 42.73 21.15 7.03
N LYS A 164 43.56 21.08 5.99
CA LYS A 164 45.00 21.24 6.13
C LYS A 164 45.26 22.72 6.37
N GLN A 165 45.90 22.95 7.53
CA GLN A 165 46.73 24.09 7.92
C GLN A 165 46.02 25.39 8.30
#